data_AF-A0A286TFR9-F1
#
_entry.id   AF-A0A286TFR9-F1
#
_cell.length_a   1.000
_cell.length_b   1.000
_cell.length_c   1.000
_cell.angle_alpha   90.00
_cell.angle_beta   90.00
_cell.angle_gamma   90.00
#
_symmetry.space_group_name_H-M   'P 1'
#
loop_
_entity.id
_entity.type
_entity.pdbx_description
1 polymer ?
#
loop_
_entity_poly.entity_id
_entity_poly.type
_entity_poly.pdbx_seq_one_letter_code
_entity_poly.pdbx_strand_id
1 'polypeptide(L)'
;MQATDGCTLVIDTSYGSTVGVVGHEPIVETDSRTHVEKLQVNIARAMDAAGLGPADISCIVVGVGPAPFTGLRAGLVTAKALAFATGAG
;
A
#
# COMPACT_ATOMS: atom_id res chain seq x y z
N MET A 1 11.27 -19.68 18.31
CA MET A 1 10.27 -19.16 17.37
C MET A 1 10.68 -17.74 17.08
N GLN A 2 11.40 -17.52 15.99
CA GLN A 2 11.85 -16.20 15.60
C GLN A 2 10.62 -15.47 15.07
N ALA A 3 10.27 -14.32 15.63
CA ALA A 3 9.30 -13.44 14.99
C ALA A 3 9.85 -13.17 13.59
N THR A 4 9.14 -13.60 12.56
CA THR A 4 9.33 -13.02 11.23
C THR A 4 8.99 -11.55 11.40
N ASP A 5 10.00 -10.68 11.42
CA ASP A 5 9.82 -9.24 11.40
C ASP A 5 9.07 -8.93 10.10
N GLY A 6 7.75 -8.84 10.18
CA GLY A 6 6.91 -8.59 9.00
C GLY A 6 7.22 -7.22 8.40
N CYS A 7 6.83 -7.00 7.15
CA CYS A 7 7.12 -5.78 6.43
C CYS A 7 6.09 -4.68 6.72
N THR A 8 6.54 -3.44 6.49
CA THR A 8 5.67 -2.26 6.48
C THR A 8 5.33 -1.88 5.05
N LEU A 9 4.03 -1.93 4.73
CA LEU A 9 3.48 -1.47 3.45
C LEU A 9 3.07 0.00 3.57
N VAL A 10 3.46 0.82 2.60
CA VAL A 10 3.11 2.25 2.51
C VAL A 10 2.19 2.47 1.31
N ILE A 11 1.08 3.17 1.52
CA ILE A 11 0.11 3.56 0.49
C ILE A 11 -0.15 5.07 0.58
N ASP A 12 0.18 5.83 -0.45
CA ASP A 12 -0.20 7.23 -0.57
C ASP A 12 -0.99 7.45 -1.87
N THR A 13 -2.19 8.04 -1.76
CA THR A 13 -3.07 8.33 -2.90
C THR A 13 -3.40 9.82 -3.04
N SER A 14 -2.54 10.71 -2.52
CA SER A 14 -2.86 12.12 -2.31
C SER A 14 -2.80 12.99 -3.57
N TYR A 15 -1.86 12.71 -4.48
CA TYR A 15 -1.67 13.43 -5.75
C TYR A 15 -1.55 12.50 -6.97
N GLY A 16 -1.11 11.26 -6.73
CA GLY A 16 -1.03 10.14 -7.67
C GLY A 16 -1.29 8.85 -6.88
N SER A 17 -0.61 7.74 -7.18
CA SER A 17 -0.44 6.67 -6.20
C SER A 17 1.03 6.33 -6.00
N THR A 18 1.44 6.22 -4.75
CA THR A 18 2.75 5.68 -4.36
C THR A 18 2.51 4.48 -3.48
N VAL A 19 3.10 3.34 -3.84
CA VAL A 19 3.04 2.10 -3.07
C VAL A 19 4.44 1.57 -2.87
N GLY A 20 4.81 1.23 -1.65
CA GLY A 20 6.15 0.73 -1.35
C GLY A 20 6.20 -0.18 -0.14
N VAL A 21 7.23 -1.01 -0.11
CA VAL A 21 7.64 -1.78 1.07
C VAL A 21 8.91 -1.13 1.62
N VAL A 22 8.97 -0.90 2.93
CA VAL A 22 10.16 -0.30 3.55
C VAL A 22 11.43 -1.11 3.20
N GLY A 23 12.45 -0.41 2.69
CA GLY A 23 13.70 -1.03 2.22
C GLY A 23 13.74 -1.37 0.73
N HIS A 24 12.67 -1.13 -0.02
CA HIS A 24 12.57 -1.39 -1.45
C HIS A 24 12.19 -0.14 -2.25
N GLU A 25 12.50 -0.13 -3.54
CA GLU A 25 12.11 0.96 -4.44
C GLU A 25 10.58 1.02 -4.59
N PRO A 26 9.94 2.19 -4.37
CA PRO A 26 8.50 2.30 -4.47
C PRO A 26 8.02 2.33 -5.92
N ILE A 27 6.76 1.96 -6.11
CA ILE A 27 6.05 2.14 -7.37
C ILE A 27 5.29 3.45 -7.29
N VAL A 28 5.57 4.35 -8.23
CA VAL A 28 4.98 5.69 -8.31
C VAL A 28 4.20 5.82 -9.62
N GLU A 29 2.91 6.13 -9.50
CA GLU A 29 2.04 6.52 -10.62
C GLU A 29 1.63 7.98 -10.45
N THR A 30 1.92 8.80 -11.46
CA THR A 30 1.63 10.24 -11.44
C THR A 30 0.30 10.61 -12.09
N ASP A 31 -0.37 9.66 -12.74
CA ASP A 31 -1.67 9.89 -13.39
C ASP A 31 -2.85 9.66 -12.42
N SER A 32 -3.47 10.75 -12.00
CA SER A 32 -4.62 10.77 -11.08
C SER A 32 -5.92 10.21 -11.66
N ARG A 33 -6.00 9.94 -12.97
CA ARG A 33 -7.24 9.40 -13.58
C ARG A 33 -7.39 7.89 -13.42
N THR A 34 -6.28 7.16 -13.33
CA THR A 34 -6.28 5.67 -13.30
C THR A 34 -5.68 5.09 -12.02
N HIS A 35 -5.19 5.94 -11.10
CA HIS A 35 -4.45 5.51 -9.92
C HIS A 35 -5.24 4.60 -8.96
N VAL A 36 -6.57 4.71 -8.89
CA VAL A 36 -7.42 3.86 -8.03
C VAL A 36 -7.50 2.44 -8.59
N GLU A 37 -7.71 2.30 -9.90
CA GLU A 37 -7.81 0.99 -10.57
C GLU A 37 -6.49 0.24 -10.52
N LYS A 38 -5.37 0.96 -10.60
CA LYS A 38 -4.01 0.39 -10.54
C LYS A 38 -3.53 0.09 -9.11
N LEU A 39 -4.19 0.57 -8.07
CA LEU A 39 -3.70 0.50 -6.70
C LEU A 39 -3.42 -0.94 -6.25
N GLN A 40 -4.37 -1.86 -6.51
CA GLN A 40 -4.21 -3.27 -6.16
C GLN A 40 -3.05 -3.93 -6.92
N VAL A 41 -2.90 -3.60 -8.21
CA VAL A 41 -1.81 -4.11 -9.06
C VAL A 41 -0.46 -3.60 -8.55
N ASN A 42 -0.37 -2.33 -8.16
CA ASN A 42 0.87 -1.75 -7.64
C ASN A 42 1.24 -2.32 -6.27
N ILE A 43 0.27 -2.62 -5.41
CA ILE A 43 0.53 -3.35 -4.16
C ILE A 43 1.10 -4.73 -4.45
N ALA A 44 0.48 -5.51 -5.35
CA ALA A 44 1.00 -6.82 -5.72
C ALA A 44 2.42 -6.75 -6.29
N ARG A 45 2.69 -5.78 -7.18
CA ARG A 45 4.02 -5.57 -7.76
C ARG A 45 5.07 -5.16 -6.73
N ALA A 46 4.72 -4.30 -5.76
CA ALA A 46 5.63 -3.87 -4.71
C ALA A 46 6.01 -5.04 -3.78
N MET A 47 5.03 -5.88 -3.44
CA MET A 47 5.26 -7.09 -2.64
C MET A 47 6.11 -8.11 -3.41
N ASP A 48 5.82 -8.35 -4.68
CA ASP A 48 6.58 -9.27 -5.54
C ASP A 48 8.02 -8.81 -5.76
N ALA A 49 8.24 -7.50 -5.99
CA ALA A 49 9.58 -6.91 -6.07
C ALA A 49 10.38 -7.02 -4.76
N ALA A 50 9.69 -7.12 -3.63
CA ALA A 50 10.29 -7.38 -2.32
C ALA A 50 10.48 -8.88 -2.03
N GLY A 51 9.95 -9.78 -2.87
CA GLY A 51 9.93 -11.22 -2.61
C GLY A 51 9.04 -11.62 -1.44
N LEU A 52 8.01 -10.82 -1.14
CA LEU A 52 7.11 -10.98 0.00
C LEU A 52 5.69 -11.31 -0.44
N GLY A 53 4.97 -12.04 0.41
CA GLY A 53 3.55 -12.32 0.28
C GLY A 53 2.68 -11.45 1.19
N PRO A 54 1.35 -11.45 0.98
CA PRO A 54 0.42 -10.69 1.83
C PRO A 54 0.51 -11.03 3.33
N ALA A 55 0.86 -12.28 3.66
CA ALA A 55 1.01 -12.73 5.05
C ALA A 55 2.23 -12.14 5.77
N ASP A 56 3.17 -11.56 5.02
CA ASP A 56 4.36 -10.92 5.58
C ASP A 56 4.07 -9.47 6.01
N ILE A 57 2.92 -8.90 5.65
CA ILE A 57 2.55 -7.53 6.02
C ILE A 57 2.17 -7.50 7.50
N SER A 58 2.96 -6.79 8.32
CA SER A 58 2.68 -6.61 9.76
C SER A 58 2.19 -5.21 10.10
N CYS A 59 2.49 -4.22 9.23
CA CYS A 59 2.10 -2.83 9.42
C CYS A 59 1.69 -2.18 8.09
N ILE A 60 0.66 -1.34 8.11
CA ILE A 60 0.22 -0.56 6.95
C ILE A 60 0.18 0.92 7.29
N VAL A 61 0.99 1.71 6.58
CA VAL A 61 0.98 3.17 6.66
C VAL A 61 0.20 3.72 5.47
N VAL A 62 -0.77 4.59 5.73
CA VAL A 62 -1.59 5.21 4.69
C VAL A 62 -1.61 6.73 4.79
N GLY A 63 -1.36 7.41 3.67
CA GLY A 63 -1.42 8.86 3.57
C GLY A 63 -2.86 9.38 3.78
N VAL A 64 -3.01 10.41 4.62
CA VAL A 64 -4.32 10.98 4.97
C VAL A 64 -4.64 12.31 4.26
N GLY A 65 -3.79 12.74 3.33
CA GLY A 65 -3.96 13.97 2.54
C GLY A 65 -3.30 15.21 3.15
N PRO A 66 -3.63 16.42 2.65
CA PRO A 66 -4.85 16.78 1.92
C PRO A 66 -4.87 16.27 0.47
N ALA A 67 -6.02 15.73 0.04
CA ALA A 67 -6.19 15.12 -1.28
C ALA A 67 -7.65 15.24 -1.77
N PRO A 68 -7.91 15.18 -3.10
CA PRO A 68 -9.26 15.03 -3.61
C PRO A 68 -9.96 13.80 -3.01
N PHE A 69 -11.24 13.96 -2.67
CA PHE A 69 -12.03 13.02 -1.86
C PHE A 69 -12.04 11.57 -2.35
N THR A 70 -11.93 11.36 -3.66
CA THR A 70 -11.95 10.04 -4.31
C THR A 70 -10.65 9.27 -4.09
N GLY A 71 -9.50 9.90 -4.28
CA GLY A 71 -8.18 9.28 -4.10
C GLY A 71 -7.95 8.88 -2.64
N LEU A 72 -8.29 9.77 -1.70
CA LEU A 72 -8.12 9.52 -0.26
C LEU A 72 -8.93 8.32 0.24
N ARG A 73 -10.19 8.21 -0.18
CA ARG A 73 -11.06 7.09 0.22
C ARG A 73 -10.54 5.75 -0.30
N ALA A 74 -10.04 5.71 -1.52
CA ALA A 74 -9.48 4.49 -2.09
C ALA A 74 -8.30 3.98 -1.25
N GLY A 75 -7.33 4.84 -0.95
CA GLY A 75 -6.17 4.48 -0.12
C GLY A 75 -6.56 3.97 1.27
N LEU A 76 -7.43 4.70 1.98
CA LEU A 76 -7.89 4.32 3.32
C LEU A 76 -8.69 3.02 3.35
N VAL A 77 -9.60 2.81 2.41
CA VAL A 77 -10.41 1.58 2.33
C VAL A 77 -9.52 0.38 2.01
N THR A 78 -8.58 0.53 1.07
CA THR A 78 -7.61 -0.51 0.74
C THR A 78 -6.74 -0.87 1.94
N ALA A 79 -6.19 0.13 2.64
CA ALA A 79 -5.38 -0.09 3.84
C ALA A 79 -6.17 -0.86 4.92
N LYS A 80 -7.41 -0.46 5.18
CA LYS A 80 -8.27 -1.12 6.17
C LYS A 80 -8.66 -2.55 5.77
N ALA A 81 -8.93 -2.78 4.48
CA ALA A 81 -9.24 -4.11 3.97
C ALA A 81 -8.03 -5.06 4.06
N LEU A 82 -6.83 -4.56 3.74
CA LEU A 82 -5.59 -5.33 3.88
C LEU A 82 -5.28 -5.64 5.34
N ALA A 83 -5.39 -4.65 6.24
CA ALA A 83 -5.23 -4.87 7.68
C ALA A 83 -6.18 -5.95 8.19
N PHE A 84 -7.45 -5.90 7.77
CA PHE A 84 -8.44 -6.93 8.12
C PHE A 84 -8.08 -8.32 7.58
N ALA A 85 -7.55 -8.41 6.35
CA ALA A 85 -7.22 -9.67 5.71
C ALA A 85 -5.90 -10.30 6.23
N THR A 86 -4.94 -9.47 6.65
CA THR A 86 -3.58 -9.90 7.02
C THR A 86 -3.38 -9.95 8.54
N GLY A 87 -4.18 -9.23 9.31
CA GLY A 87 -3.95 -9.00 10.74
C GLY A 87 -2.92 -7.90 11.03
N ALA A 88 -2.49 -7.14 10.01
CA ALA A 88 -1.56 -6.03 10.15
C ALA A 88 -2.16 -4.87 10.96
N GLY A 89 -1.26 -4.18 11.68
CA GLY A 89 -1.56 -2.98 12.48
C GLY A 89 -1.45 -1.67 11.72
#